data_AF-A8T0M2-F1
#
_entry.id   AF-A8T0M2-F1
#
_cell.length_a   1.000
_cell.length_b   1.000
_cell.length_c   1.000
_cell.angle_alpha   90.00
_cell.angle_beta   90.00
_cell.angle_gamma   90.00
#
_symmetry.space_group_name_H-M   'P 1'
#
loop_
_entity.id
_entity.type
_entity.pdbx_description
1 polymer ?
#
loop_
_entity_poly.entity_id
_entity_poly.type
_entity_poly.pdbx_seq_one_letter_code
_entity_poly.pdbx_strand_id
1 'polypeptide(L)'
;MFFEDEMYILELFSAKEDQVKLITFVFSALLAVGVLLTNQYFSKRRARQEYLLKKIEGLAQLSIEYTDICTEILDDIQSQRVDYPTVSREHRRRLIANIRQMQLIIGLYFQDSGFDPNDYYLWNMRVLDVLEKGKACEEGEVYLLFEDARQHVVDSDAKLAVICSGLVKRFGHKT
;
A
#
# COMPACT_ATOMS: atom_id res chain seq x y z
N MET A 1 27.42 7.91 -48.45
CA MET A 1 26.11 8.60 -48.40
C MET A 1 25.89 9.38 -47.11
N PHE A 2 26.27 8.89 -45.91
CA PHE A 2 26.15 9.70 -44.66
C PHE A 2 27.19 10.84 -44.49
N PHE A 3 28.29 10.83 -45.26
CA PHE A 3 29.36 11.83 -45.15
C PHE A 3 29.20 13.04 -46.09
N GLU A 4 28.37 12.95 -47.13
CA GLU A 4 28.13 14.07 -48.05
C GLU A 4 27.19 15.11 -47.43
N ASP A 5 26.19 14.67 -46.67
CA ASP A 5 25.22 15.57 -46.03
C ASP A 5 25.85 16.45 -44.92
N GLU A 6 26.81 15.92 -44.14
CA GLU A 6 27.56 16.73 -43.17
C GLU A 6 28.42 17.81 -43.84
N MET A 7 29.00 17.49 -45.01
CA MET A 7 29.86 18.41 -45.76
C MET A 7 29.05 19.54 -46.41
N TYR A 8 27.84 19.24 -46.91
CA TYR A 8 26.91 20.24 -47.46
C TYR A 8 26.34 21.19 -46.39
N ILE A 9 26.06 20.71 -45.17
CA ILE A 9 25.58 21.57 -44.08
C ILE A 9 26.68 22.54 -43.63
N LEU A 10 27.94 22.12 -43.60
CA LEU A 10 29.05 23.01 -43.23
C LEU A 10 29.36 24.06 -44.30
N GLU A 11 29.25 23.73 -45.59
CA GLU A 11 29.44 24.68 -46.69
C GLU A 11 28.29 25.70 -46.81
N LEU A 12 27.04 25.29 -46.56
CA LEU A 12 25.87 26.18 -46.62
C LEU A 12 25.88 27.25 -45.52
N PHE A 13 26.58 26.98 -44.41
CA PHE A 13 26.75 27.87 -43.25
C PHE A 13 28.19 28.39 -43.13
N SER A 14 28.85 28.69 -44.26
CA SER A 14 30.20 29.29 -44.30
C SER A 14 30.24 30.75 -43.81
N ALA A 15 29.13 31.49 -44.01
CA ALA A 15 29.02 32.87 -43.54
C ALA A 15 28.87 32.93 -42.02
N LYS A 16 29.69 33.77 -41.37
CA LYS A 16 29.68 33.95 -39.90
C LYS A 16 28.29 34.28 -39.34
N GLU A 17 27.46 34.99 -40.10
CA GLU A 17 26.10 35.34 -39.71
C GLU A 17 25.17 34.12 -39.65
N ASP A 18 25.27 33.21 -40.62
CA ASP A 18 24.42 32.03 -40.68
C ASP A 18 24.85 30.98 -39.65
N GLN A 19 26.15 30.87 -39.32
CA GLN A 19 26.63 30.06 -38.20
C GLN A 19 26.04 30.52 -36.86
N VAL A 20 25.96 31.83 -36.62
CA VAL A 20 25.37 32.38 -35.40
C VAL A 20 23.87 32.06 -35.32
N LYS A 21 23.14 32.17 -36.44
CA LYS A 21 21.71 31.79 -36.51
C LYS A 21 21.50 30.30 -36.22
N LEU A 22 22.33 29.43 -36.81
CA LEU A 22 22.28 27.98 -36.58
C LEU A 22 22.54 27.65 -35.10
N ILE A 23 23.60 28.19 -34.51
CA ILE A 23 23.94 27.98 -33.09
C ILE A 23 22.78 28.45 -32.20
N THR A 24 22.20 29.63 -32.48
CA THR A 24 21.08 30.16 -31.71
C THR A 24 19.84 29.28 -31.81
N PHE A 25 19.54 28.75 -33.01
CA PHE A 25 18.45 27.81 -33.23
C PHE A 25 18.65 26.50 -32.47
N VAL A 26 19.86 25.91 -32.57
CA VAL A 26 20.22 24.69 -31.83
C VAL A 26 20.13 24.92 -30.33
N PHE A 27 20.65 26.04 -29.82
CA PHE A 27 20.59 26.37 -28.41
C PHE A 27 19.14 26.56 -27.92
N SER A 28 18.31 27.21 -28.73
CA SER A 28 16.87 27.38 -28.43
C SER A 28 16.14 26.03 -28.43
N ALA A 29 16.43 25.15 -29.38
CA ALA A 29 15.88 23.80 -29.44
C ALA A 29 16.30 22.96 -28.23
N LEU A 30 17.58 23.01 -27.84
CA LEU A 30 18.11 22.33 -26.66
C LEU A 30 17.47 22.85 -25.36
N LEU A 31 17.28 24.16 -25.24
CA LEU A 31 16.58 24.75 -24.09
C LEU A 31 15.13 24.27 -24.03
N ALA A 32 14.40 24.26 -25.16
CA ALA A 32 13.03 23.76 -25.21
C ALA A 32 12.93 22.29 -24.80
N VAL A 33 13.83 21.44 -25.31
CA VAL A 33 13.92 20.02 -24.94
C VAL A 33 14.27 19.88 -23.45
N GLY A 34 15.21 20.66 -22.94
CA GLY A 34 15.62 20.66 -21.53
C GLY A 34 14.46 20.99 -20.59
N VAL A 35 13.69 22.03 -20.90
CA VAL A 35 12.48 22.39 -20.15
C VAL A 35 11.45 21.26 -20.18
N LEU A 36 11.22 20.67 -21.35
CA LEU A 36 10.26 19.59 -21.52
C LEU A 36 10.64 18.35 -20.70
N LEU A 37 11.90 17.91 -20.77
CA LEU A 37 12.40 16.76 -20.01
C LEU A 37 12.31 17.00 -18.49
N THR A 38 12.68 18.20 -18.06
CA THR A 38 12.59 18.60 -16.65
C THR A 38 11.14 18.56 -16.15
N ASN A 39 10.22 19.11 -16.92
CA ASN A 39 8.78 19.08 -16.60
C ASN A 39 8.24 17.64 -16.56
N GLN A 40 8.61 16.79 -17.53
CA GLN A 40 8.20 15.38 -17.52
C GLN A 40 8.76 14.63 -16.31
N TYR A 41 10.00 14.91 -15.92
CA TYR A 41 10.61 14.29 -14.73
C TYR A 41 9.85 14.67 -13.46
N PHE A 42 9.56 15.96 -13.25
CA PHE A 42 8.79 16.42 -12.10
C PHE A 42 7.37 15.86 -12.10
N SER A 43 6.71 15.86 -13.24
CA SER A 43 5.36 15.31 -13.40
C SER A 43 5.31 13.82 -13.07
N LYS A 44 6.24 13.02 -13.62
CA LYS A 44 6.34 11.58 -13.33
C LYS A 44 6.65 11.31 -11.85
N ARG A 45 7.54 12.09 -11.26
CA ARG A 45 7.90 11.97 -9.84
C ARG A 45 6.69 12.25 -8.94
N ARG A 46 5.96 13.33 -9.21
CA ARG A 46 4.75 13.70 -8.46
C ARG A 46 3.65 12.65 -8.63
N ALA A 47 3.39 12.20 -9.86
CA ALA A 47 2.40 11.17 -10.14
C ALA A 47 2.72 9.85 -9.40
N ARG A 48 4.01 9.47 -9.35
CA ARG A 48 4.44 8.29 -8.58
C ARG A 48 4.20 8.46 -7.07
N GLN A 49 4.46 9.64 -6.52
CA GLN A 49 4.21 9.91 -5.10
C GLN A 49 2.73 9.87 -4.76
N GLU A 50 1.89 10.56 -5.54
CA GLU A 50 0.43 10.55 -5.38
C GLU A 50 -0.12 9.11 -5.50
N TYR A 51 0.41 8.32 -6.42
CA TYR A 51 0.04 6.91 -6.56
C TYR A 51 0.38 6.09 -5.32
N LEU A 52 1.59 6.24 -4.76
CA LEU A 52 1.99 5.52 -3.54
C LEU A 52 1.15 5.96 -2.33
N LEU A 53 0.88 7.26 -2.18
CA LEU A 53 0.01 7.78 -1.12
C LEU A 53 -1.39 7.16 -1.19
N LYS A 54 -1.98 7.08 -2.39
CA LYS A 54 -3.27 6.41 -2.60
C LYS A 54 -3.24 4.93 -2.20
N LYS A 55 -2.10 4.25 -2.35
CA LYS A 55 -1.93 2.87 -1.87
C LYS A 55 -1.84 2.77 -0.35
N ILE A 56 -1.21 3.76 0.30
CA ILE A 56 -1.17 3.82 1.77
C ILE A 56 -2.56 4.12 2.33
N GLU A 57 -3.31 5.04 1.72
CA GLU A 57 -4.71 5.31 2.08
C GLU A 57 -5.57 4.05 1.93
N GLY A 58 -5.43 3.32 0.82
CA GLY A 58 -6.11 2.04 0.63
C GLY A 58 -5.73 0.99 1.67
N LEU A 59 -4.47 0.94 2.08
CA LEU A 59 -4.02 0.04 3.15
C LEU A 59 -4.63 0.42 4.52
N ALA A 60 -4.75 1.73 4.81
CA ALA A 60 -5.39 2.21 6.03
C ALA A 60 -6.90 1.94 6.04
N GLN A 61 -7.58 2.01 4.89
CA GLN A 61 -8.98 1.59 4.80
C GLN A 61 -9.14 0.08 5.05
N LEU A 62 -8.25 -0.74 4.48
CA LEU A 62 -8.25 -2.17 4.74
C LEU A 62 -7.99 -2.49 6.22
N SER A 63 -7.12 -1.73 6.90
CA SER A 63 -6.85 -1.96 8.33
C SER A 63 -8.05 -1.66 9.21
N ILE A 64 -8.79 -0.62 8.90
CA ILE A 64 -10.06 -0.31 9.59
C ILE A 64 -11.06 -1.45 9.33
N GLU A 65 -11.24 -1.86 8.06
CA GLU A 65 -12.15 -2.94 7.71
C GLU A 65 -11.76 -4.27 8.39
N TYR A 66 -10.47 -4.55 8.57
CA TYR A 66 -10.00 -5.71 9.34
C TYR A 66 -10.51 -5.67 10.78
N THR A 67 -10.31 -4.54 11.47
CA THR A 67 -10.75 -4.33 12.85
C THR A 67 -12.27 -4.45 12.97
N ASP A 68 -13.01 -3.89 12.01
CA ASP A 68 -14.46 -3.99 11.95
C ASP A 68 -14.92 -5.44 11.78
N ILE A 69 -14.36 -6.19 10.82
CA ILE A 69 -14.69 -7.60 10.61
C ILE A 69 -14.37 -8.44 11.86
N CYS A 70 -13.24 -8.18 12.51
CA CYS A 70 -12.85 -8.91 13.71
C CYS A 70 -13.83 -8.64 14.87
N THR A 71 -14.25 -7.39 15.02
CA THR A 71 -15.24 -6.99 16.05
C THR A 71 -16.60 -7.60 15.74
N GLU A 72 -17.06 -7.54 14.49
CA GLU A 72 -18.30 -8.20 14.03
C GLU A 72 -18.28 -9.70 14.33
N ILE A 73 -17.14 -10.38 14.11
CA ILE A 73 -16.98 -11.80 14.44
C ILE A 73 -17.14 -12.05 15.94
N LEU A 74 -16.46 -11.28 16.78
CA LEU A 74 -16.53 -11.46 18.22
C LEU A 74 -17.94 -11.20 18.76
N ASP A 75 -18.60 -10.16 18.28
CA ASP A 75 -19.97 -9.80 18.69
C ASP A 75 -21.00 -10.84 18.20
N ASP A 76 -20.87 -11.33 16.97
CA ASP A 76 -21.72 -12.40 16.42
C ASP A 76 -21.62 -13.67 17.28
N ILE A 77 -20.39 -14.09 17.62
CA ILE A 77 -20.16 -15.26 18.47
C ILE A 77 -20.75 -15.07 19.87
N GLN A 78 -20.58 -13.89 20.49
CA GLN A 78 -21.19 -13.61 21.79
C GLN A 78 -22.72 -13.60 21.74
N SER A 79 -23.31 -13.24 20.60
CA SER A 79 -24.76 -13.20 20.40
C SER A 79 -25.37 -14.59 20.13
N GLN A 80 -24.57 -15.53 19.61
CA GLN A 80 -24.97 -16.91 19.37
C GLN A 80 -25.14 -17.63 20.71
N ARG A 81 -26.37 -17.63 21.25
CA ARG A 81 -26.77 -18.34 22.49
C ARG A 81 -26.81 -19.86 22.30
N VAL A 82 -25.71 -20.46 21.86
CA VAL A 82 -25.56 -21.90 21.59
C VAL A 82 -24.28 -22.41 22.24
N ASP A 83 -24.24 -23.71 22.57
CA ASP A 83 -23.10 -24.32 23.27
C ASP A 83 -21.79 -24.26 22.46
N TYR A 84 -21.89 -24.25 21.12
CA TYR A 84 -20.76 -24.20 20.21
C TYR A 84 -20.99 -23.14 19.13
N PRO A 85 -20.73 -21.86 19.44
CA PRO A 85 -20.87 -20.78 18.47
C PRO A 85 -19.80 -20.93 17.38
N THR A 86 -20.15 -20.57 16.15
CA THR A 86 -19.28 -20.75 14.99
C THR A 86 -19.14 -19.46 14.21
N VAL A 87 -17.95 -19.24 13.64
CA VAL A 87 -17.73 -18.08 12.77
C VAL A 87 -18.45 -18.30 11.45
N SER A 88 -19.32 -17.36 11.07
CA SER A 88 -20.01 -17.42 9.78
C SER A 88 -19.02 -17.56 8.61
N ARG A 89 -19.41 -18.34 7.60
CA ARG A 89 -18.59 -18.54 6.38
C ARG A 89 -18.34 -17.23 5.64
N GLU A 90 -19.28 -16.29 5.74
CA GLU A 90 -19.17 -14.96 5.16
C GLU A 90 -18.09 -14.14 5.85
N HIS A 91 -18.10 -14.08 7.18
CA HIS A 91 -17.07 -13.38 7.96
C HIS A 91 -15.67 -13.93 7.66
N ARG A 92 -15.51 -15.27 7.63
CA ARG A 92 -14.23 -15.90 7.25
C ARG A 92 -13.75 -15.49 5.86
N ARG A 93 -14.65 -15.45 4.88
CA ARG A 93 -14.31 -15.05 3.50
C ARG A 93 -13.92 -13.58 3.41
N ARG A 94 -14.69 -12.69 4.06
CA ARG A 94 -14.40 -11.25 4.11
C ARG A 94 -13.03 -10.99 4.73
N LEU A 95 -12.73 -11.61 5.87
CA LEU A 95 -11.43 -11.47 6.52
C LEU A 95 -10.27 -11.95 5.65
N ILE A 96 -10.37 -13.16 5.08
CA ILE A 96 -9.31 -13.72 4.23
C ILE A 96 -9.10 -12.83 2.98
N ALA A 97 -10.18 -12.31 2.40
CA ALA A 97 -10.08 -11.40 1.26
C ALA A 97 -9.38 -10.09 1.65
N ASN A 98 -9.75 -9.50 2.78
CA ASN A 98 -9.14 -8.28 3.31
C ASN A 98 -7.63 -8.47 3.59
N ILE A 99 -7.23 -9.53 4.29
CA ILE A 99 -5.81 -9.85 4.56
C ILE A 99 -5.02 -10.04 3.25
N ARG A 100 -5.61 -10.74 2.26
CA ARG A 100 -4.97 -10.93 0.94
C ARG A 100 -4.79 -9.62 0.19
N GLN A 101 -5.76 -8.70 0.28
CA GLN A 101 -5.65 -7.39 -0.34
C GLN A 101 -4.53 -6.57 0.30
N MET A 102 -4.41 -6.59 1.64
CA MET A 102 -3.29 -5.96 2.35
C MET A 102 -1.95 -6.55 1.89
N GLN A 103 -1.84 -7.88 1.87
CA GLN A 103 -0.63 -8.58 1.43
C GLN A 103 -0.22 -8.19 0.01
N LEU A 104 -1.19 -8.05 -0.90
CA LEU A 104 -0.93 -7.67 -2.28
C LEU A 104 -0.46 -6.22 -2.40
N ILE A 105 -1.08 -5.28 -1.70
CA ILE A 105 -0.65 -3.88 -1.69
C ILE A 105 0.78 -3.77 -1.16
N ILE A 106 1.05 -4.42 -0.03
CA ILE A 106 2.36 -4.38 0.62
C ILE A 106 3.41 -5.06 -0.25
N GLY A 107 3.14 -6.25 -0.77
CA GLY A 107 4.09 -6.98 -1.61
C GLY A 107 4.47 -6.27 -2.91
N LEU A 108 3.54 -5.50 -3.48
CA LEU A 108 3.78 -4.75 -4.72
C LEU A 108 4.45 -3.40 -4.51
N TYR A 109 4.12 -2.68 -3.44
CA TYR A 109 4.50 -1.26 -3.30
C TYR A 109 5.39 -0.96 -2.09
N PHE A 110 5.36 -1.80 -1.06
CA PHE A 110 5.97 -1.53 0.24
C PHE A 110 6.71 -2.75 0.79
N GLN A 111 7.63 -3.29 -0.01
CA GLN A 111 8.54 -4.34 0.45
C GLN A 111 9.28 -3.86 1.70
N ASP A 112 9.46 -4.75 2.67
CA ASP A 112 10.08 -4.47 3.99
C ASP A 112 9.29 -3.52 4.92
N SER A 113 7.96 -3.57 4.84
CA SER A 113 7.07 -2.84 5.76
C SER A 113 6.98 -3.46 7.16
N GLY A 114 7.43 -4.71 7.34
CA GLY A 114 7.29 -5.48 8.58
C GLY A 114 5.92 -6.15 8.76
N PHE A 115 5.08 -6.15 7.73
CA PHE A 115 3.80 -6.86 7.73
C PHE A 115 3.98 -8.36 7.54
N ASP A 116 3.43 -9.15 8.47
CA ASP A 116 3.27 -10.60 8.33
C ASP A 116 1.77 -10.95 8.31
N PRO A 117 1.21 -11.49 7.21
CA PRO A 117 -0.19 -11.89 7.18
C PRO A 117 -0.55 -12.93 8.25
N ASN A 118 0.43 -13.72 8.72
CA ASN A 118 0.19 -14.73 9.75
C ASN A 118 -0.27 -14.13 11.08
N ASP A 119 0.04 -12.86 11.37
CA ASP A 119 -0.37 -12.16 12.59
C ASP A 119 -1.87 -11.84 12.63
N TYR A 120 -2.56 -11.87 11.47
CA TYR A 120 -3.90 -11.32 11.32
C TYR A 120 -5.00 -12.39 11.12
N TYR A 121 -4.64 -13.65 10.91
CA TYR A 121 -5.64 -14.71 10.72
C TYR A 121 -6.38 -15.09 12.02
N LEU A 122 -7.60 -15.63 11.86
CA LEU A 122 -8.47 -16.06 12.96
C LEU A 122 -7.84 -17.06 13.93
N TRP A 123 -6.87 -17.87 13.49
CA TRP A 123 -6.22 -18.84 14.40
C TRP A 123 -5.44 -18.16 15.53
N ASN A 124 -5.13 -16.87 15.42
CA ASN A 124 -4.52 -16.10 16.50
C ASN A 124 -5.53 -15.71 17.59
N MET A 125 -6.83 -15.77 17.30
CA MET A 125 -7.90 -15.57 18.28
C MET A 125 -8.19 -16.90 18.98
N ARG A 126 -7.52 -17.14 20.10
CA ARG A 126 -7.60 -18.42 20.85
C ARG A 126 -9.01 -18.78 21.30
N VAL A 127 -9.88 -17.80 21.52
CA VAL A 127 -11.29 -18.00 21.86
C VAL A 127 -12.02 -18.86 20.82
N LEU A 128 -11.67 -18.73 19.53
CA LEU A 128 -12.28 -19.49 18.44
C LEU A 128 -11.89 -20.97 18.49
N ASP A 129 -10.66 -21.29 18.92
CA ASP A 129 -10.19 -22.67 19.05
C ASP A 129 -10.94 -23.43 20.15
N VAL A 130 -11.25 -22.73 21.25
CA VAL A 130 -11.97 -23.31 22.40
C VAL A 130 -13.45 -23.53 22.07
N LEU A 131 -14.08 -22.54 21.43
CA LEU A 131 -15.50 -22.57 21.09
C LEU A 131 -15.82 -23.57 19.95
N GLU A 132 -14.99 -23.64 18.90
CA GLU A 132 -15.23 -24.55 17.77
C GLU A 132 -14.89 -26.02 18.09
N LYS A 133 -13.92 -26.26 18.99
CA LYS A 133 -13.51 -27.63 19.36
C LYS A 133 -14.24 -28.18 20.58
N GLY A 134 -15.12 -27.38 21.18
CA GLY A 134 -15.89 -27.75 22.36
C GLY A 134 -15.03 -28.16 23.55
N LYS A 135 -13.89 -27.48 23.73
CA LYS A 135 -13.05 -27.72 24.91
C LYS A 135 -13.79 -27.22 26.14
N ALA A 136 -13.91 -28.08 27.15
CA ALA A 136 -14.46 -27.68 28.44
C ALA A 136 -13.56 -26.58 29.03
N CYS A 137 -14.15 -25.41 29.25
CA CYS A 137 -13.54 -24.28 29.95
C CYS A 137 -14.42 -23.92 31.14
N GLU A 138 -13.82 -23.44 32.22
CA GLU A 138 -14.59 -22.90 33.35
C GLU A 138 -15.31 -21.60 32.94
N GLU A 139 -16.46 -21.30 33.56
CA GLU A 139 -17.33 -20.15 33.22
C GLU A 139 -16.59 -18.79 33.25
N GLY A 140 -15.47 -18.68 33.97
CA GLY A 140 -14.61 -17.49 33.99
C GLY A 140 -13.49 -17.48 32.93
N GLU A 141 -13.04 -18.64 32.44
CA GLU A 141 -11.96 -18.73 31.46
C GLU A 141 -12.40 -18.27 30.08
N VAL A 142 -13.66 -18.53 29.71
CA VAL A 142 -14.23 -18.10 28.43
C VAL A 142 -14.25 -16.57 28.34
N TYR A 143 -14.59 -15.88 29.43
CA TYR A 143 -14.58 -14.42 29.48
C TYR A 143 -13.17 -13.86 29.24
N LEU A 144 -12.16 -14.42 29.89
CA LEU A 144 -10.75 -14.02 29.69
C LEU A 144 -10.28 -14.24 28.25
N LEU A 145 -10.72 -15.32 27.60
CA LEU A 145 -10.38 -15.57 26.20
C LEU A 145 -11.01 -14.55 25.23
N PHE A 146 -12.20 -14.04 25.54
CA PHE A 146 -12.80 -12.96 24.77
C PHE A 146 -12.07 -11.63 24.96
N GLU A 147 -11.64 -11.32 26.18
CA GLU A 147 -10.80 -10.14 26.44
C GLU A 147 -9.44 -10.25 25.72
N ASP A 148 -8.79 -11.42 25.75
CA ASP A 148 -7.57 -11.68 24.99
C ASP A 148 -7.78 -11.50 23.48
N ALA A 149 -8.91 -11.98 22.94
CA ALA A 149 -9.24 -11.81 21.53
C ALA A 149 -9.48 -10.33 21.16
N ARG A 150 -10.16 -9.58 22.03
CA ARG A 150 -10.32 -8.12 21.85
C ARG A 150 -8.99 -7.40 21.91
N GLN A 151 -8.11 -7.78 22.84
CA GLN A 151 -6.78 -7.21 22.94
C GLN A 151 -5.94 -7.50 21.69
N HIS A 152 -6.03 -8.71 21.12
CA HIS A 152 -5.39 -9.05 19.86
C HIS A 152 -5.85 -8.14 18.71
N VAL A 153 -7.14 -7.81 18.63
CA VAL A 153 -7.68 -6.87 17.63
C VAL A 153 -7.08 -5.48 17.82
N VAL A 154 -7.04 -4.98 19.05
CA VAL A 154 -6.44 -3.68 19.39
C VAL A 154 -4.94 -3.63 19.05
N ASP A 155 -4.20 -4.67 19.40
CA ASP A 155 -2.76 -4.77 19.11
C ASP A 155 -2.50 -4.85 17.60
N SER A 156 -3.37 -5.54 16.87
CA SER A 156 -3.30 -5.67 15.41
C SER A 156 -3.58 -4.33 14.72
N ASP A 157 -4.57 -3.58 15.19
CA ASP A 157 -4.87 -2.23 14.71
C ASP A 157 -3.69 -1.28 14.97
N ALA A 158 -3.12 -1.30 16.17
CA ALA A 158 -1.95 -0.50 16.52
C ALA A 158 -0.74 -0.84 15.62
N LYS A 159 -0.48 -2.13 15.36
CA LYS A 159 0.58 -2.55 14.42
C LYS A 159 0.34 -2.01 13.01
N LEU A 160 -0.88 -2.14 12.49
CA LEU A 160 -1.24 -1.66 11.14
C LEU A 160 -1.13 -0.13 11.05
N ALA A 161 -1.54 0.60 12.09
CA ALA A 161 -1.39 2.05 12.18
C ALA A 161 0.09 2.49 12.19
N VAL A 162 0.96 1.76 12.89
CA VAL A 162 2.41 1.99 12.88
C VAL A 162 2.98 1.76 11.48
N ILE A 163 2.57 0.69 10.80
CA ILE A 163 2.99 0.42 9.41
C ILE A 163 2.56 1.56 8.50
N CYS A 164 1.27 1.91 8.49
CA CYS A 164 0.72 2.98 7.66
C CYS A 164 1.43 4.32 7.92
N SER A 165 1.59 4.72 9.18
CA SER A 165 2.28 5.97 9.54
C SER A 165 3.77 5.96 9.15
N GLY A 166 4.45 4.82 9.27
CA GLY A 166 5.82 4.61 8.80
C GLY A 166 5.93 4.79 7.28
N LEU A 167 4.98 4.26 6.51
CA LEU A 167 4.92 4.43 5.07
C LEU A 167 4.62 5.88 4.67
N VAL A 168 3.69 6.56 5.34
CA VAL A 168 3.44 8.00 5.11
C VAL A 168 4.69 8.82 5.37
N LYS A 169 5.46 8.55 6.43
CA LYS A 169 6.71 9.27 6.71
C LYS A 169 7.77 9.03 5.63
N ARG A 170 7.82 7.83 5.05
CA ARG A 170 8.81 7.47 4.01
C ARG A 170 8.44 8.03 2.64
N PHE A 171 7.16 7.97 2.26
CA PHE A 171 6.68 8.26 0.91
C PHE A 171 5.84 9.54 0.78
N GLY A 172 5.47 10.15 1.89
CA GLY A 172 4.75 11.41 1.94
C GLY A 172 5.58 12.60 1.45
N HIS A 173 4.92 13.75 1.35
CA HIS A 173 5.56 14.98 0.90
C HIS A 173 6.67 15.40 1.86
N LYS A 174 7.92 15.13 1.48
CA LYS A 174 9.05 15.92 1.97
C LYS A 174 8.90 17.30 1.34
N THR A 175 8.48 18.26 2.15
CA THR A 175 8.62 19.70 1.85
C THR A 175 10.07 20.05 1.60
#